data_AF-A0A3D4AYT0-F1
#
_entry.id   AF-A0A3D4AYT0-F1
#
_cell.length_a   1.000
_cell.length_b   1.000
_cell.length_c   1.000
_cell.angle_alpha   90.00
_cell.angle_beta   90.00
_cell.angle_gamma   90.00
#
_symmetry.space_group_name_H-M   'P 1'
#
loop_
_entity.id
_entity.type
_entity.pdbx_description
1 polymer ?
#
loop_
_entity_poly.entity_id
_entity_poly.type
_entity_poly.pdbx_seq_one_letter_code
_entity_poly.pdbx_strand_id
1 'polypeptide(L)'
;VVRSGLQPGIITLHMALAVILLCVLIYATFKTGQDQNVENIASDFCSKLTRLSILLFVFTCIQMLIGTQVREGIDPFIKDAGGLPRSEWLGQVGMIDHVHRLSSWLVLITGILIYRAIKTTRSASLLPAISRWLLAGIISQIFLGVLLAYASLPRYAQVLHLTLATLLLCGEWYLILVLRHPRHDVGTSAVQAVAGDQGFASIYH
;
A
#
# COMPACT_ATOMS: atom_id res chain seq x y z
N VAL A 1 -9.78 -16.81 17.35
CA VAL A 1 -8.43 -16.78 17.99
C VAL A 1 -8.47 -17.44 19.37
N VAL A 2 -8.78 -16.75 20.48
CA VAL A 2 -8.48 -17.26 21.85
C VAL A 2 -9.16 -18.59 22.22
N ARG A 3 -10.42 -18.82 21.83
CA ARG A 3 -11.12 -20.11 22.06
C ARG A 3 -11.09 -21.07 20.86
N SER A 4 -10.56 -20.64 19.72
CA SER A 4 -10.67 -21.35 18.43
C SER A 4 -9.46 -22.25 18.11
N GLY A 5 -8.59 -22.51 19.09
CA GLY A 5 -7.56 -23.55 19.00
C GLY A 5 -6.55 -23.44 17.84
N LEU A 6 -6.14 -22.23 17.44
CA LEU A 6 -5.06 -22.00 16.46
C LEU A 6 -5.24 -22.74 15.10
N GLN A 7 -6.47 -23.03 14.70
CA GLN A 7 -6.73 -23.71 13.42
C GLN A 7 -6.24 -22.87 12.22
N PRO A 8 -5.62 -23.50 11.20
CA PRO A 8 -5.30 -22.84 9.93
C PRO A 8 -6.51 -22.12 9.34
N GLY A 9 -6.26 -21.01 8.65
CA GLY A 9 -7.29 -20.10 8.12
C GLY A 9 -7.86 -19.12 9.15
N ILE A 10 -7.91 -19.42 10.46
CA ILE A 10 -8.47 -18.49 11.46
C ILE A 10 -7.57 -17.27 11.67
N ILE A 11 -6.24 -17.44 11.54
CA ILE A 11 -5.28 -16.32 11.60
C ILE A 11 -5.42 -15.47 10.33
N THR A 12 -5.36 -16.09 9.15
CA THR A 12 -5.59 -15.45 7.85
C THR A 12 -6.91 -14.65 7.82
N LEU A 13 -8.03 -15.23 8.29
CA LEU A 13 -9.33 -14.55 8.34
C LEU A 13 -9.33 -13.31 9.25
N HIS A 14 -8.70 -13.41 10.44
CA HIS A 14 -8.60 -12.28 11.37
C HIS A 14 -7.77 -11.13 10.77
N MET A 15 -6.68 -11.44 10.07
CA MET A 15 -5.82 -10.45 9.42
C MET A 15 -6.50 -9.80 8.21
N ALA A 16 -7.25 -10.56 7.40
CA ALA A 16 -8.08 -10.01 6.34
C ALA A 16 -9.16 -9.06 6.87
N LEU A 17 -9.86 -9.44 7.95
CA LEU A 17 -10.85 -8.58 8.61
C LEU A 17 -10.22 -7.28 9.13
N ALA A 18 -9.04 -7.36 9.75
CA ALA A 18 -8.33 -6.18 10.26
C ALA A 18 -7.96 -5.19 9.14
N VAL A 19 -7.50 -5.68 7.97
CA VAL A 19 -7.21 -4.81 6.82
C VAL A 19 -8.49 -4.22 6.21
N ILE A 20 -9.59 -4.98 6.13
CA ILE A 20 -10.89 -4.44 5.67
C ILE A 20 -11.36 -3.29 6.58
N LEU A 21 -11.30 -3.47 7.91
CA LEU A 21 -11.65 -2.42 8.87
C LEU A 21 -10.75 -1.19 8.73
N LEU A 22 -9.46 -1.38 8.45
CA LEU A 22 -8.50 -0.29 8.26
C LEU A 22 -8.73 0.47 6.95
N CYS A 23 -9.09 -0.22 5.85
CA CYS A 23 -9.54 0.42 4.61
C CYS A 23 -10.82 1.24 4.79
N VAL A 24 -11.79 0.75 5.59
CA VAL A 24 -13.01 1.49 5.94
C VAL A 24 -12.71 2.72 6.79
N LEU A 25 -11.80 2.60 7.78
CA LEU A 25 -11.38 3.72 8.62
C LEU A 25 -10.67 4.80 7.80
N ILE A 26 -9.74 4.42 6.92
CA ILE A 26 -9.05 5.34 6.00
C ILE A 26 -10.06 6.04 5.08
N TYR A 27 -11.05 5.32 4.54
CA TYR A 27 -12.11 5.93 3.73
C TYR A 27 -12.95 6.94 4.52
N ALA A 28 -13.32 6.62 5.76
CA ALA A 28 -14.07 7.53 6.63
C ALA A 28 -13.28 8.81 6.91
N THR A 29 -12.01 8.69 7.35
CA THR A 29 -11.12 9.83 7.61
C THR A 29 -10.84 10.67 6.35
N PHE A 30 -10.64 10.02 5.19
CA PHE A 30 -10.45 10.69 3.91
C PHE A 30 -11.69 11.46 3.44
N LYS A 31 -12.89 10.99 3.80
CA LYS A 31 -14.16 11.67 3.51
C LYS A 31 -14.43 12.85 4.44
N THR A 32 -14.07 12.74 5.73
CA THR A 32 -14.22 13.87 6.68
C THR A 32 -13.17 14.97 6.46
N GLY A 33 -11.96 14.62 6.03
CA GLY A 33 -10.90 15.59 5.70
C GLY A 33 -10.97 16.14 4.27
N GLN A 34 -12.17 16.26 3.68
CA GLN A 34 -12.36 16.56 2.25
C GLN A 34 -12.81 18.00 1.94
N ASP A 35 -12.39 18.98 2.75
CA ASP A 35 -12.30 20.37 2.28
C ASP A 35 -11.31 20.48 1.09
N GLN A 36 -11.39 21.54 0.27
CA GLN A 36 -11.24 21.41 -1.20
C GLN A 36 -9.76 21.51 -1.75
N ASN A 37 -9.52 21.77 -3.07
CA ASN A 37 -8.30 21.65 -3.95
C ASN A 37 -8.08 20.30 -4.75
N VAL A 38 -7.86 20.14 -6.09
CA VAL A 38 -7.83 21.02 -7.31
C VAL A 38 -6.43 21.39 -7.85
N GLU A 39 -5.45 20.49 -7.79
CA GLU A 39 -4.56 20.35 -8.96
C GLU A 39 -5.30 19.64 -10.11
N ASN A 40 -5.46 20.33 -11.25
CA ASN A 40 -6.33 19.93 -12.36
C ASN A 40 -5.66 18.88 -13.27
N ILE A 41 -5.46 17.67 -12.75
CA ILE A 41 -4.78 16.55 -13.44
C ILE A 41 -5.71 15.93 -14.50
N ALA A 42 -5.19 15.70 -15.71
CA ALA A 42 -5.97 15.19 -16.83
C ALA A 42 -6.68 13.85 -16.53
N SER A 43 -8.01 13.84 -16.71
CA SER A 43 -8.93 12.71 -16.43
C SER A 43 -8.38 11.34 -16.85
N ASP A 44 -7.95 11.20 -18.10
CA ASP A 44 -7.44 9.95 -18.67
C ASP A 44 -6.20 9.41 -17.96
N PHE A 45 -5.32 10.29 -17.48
CA PHE A 45 -4.13 9.89 -16.72
C PHE A 45 -4.54 9.35 -15.35
N CYS A 46 -5.40 10.07 -14.61
CA CYS A 46 -5.96 9.59 -13.34
C CYS A 46 -6.72 8.27 -13.51
N SER A 47 -7.50 8.10 -14.57
CA SER A 47 -8.24 6.87 -14.89
C SER A 47 -7.33 5.66 -15.16
N LYS A 48 -6.22 5.86 -15.88
CA LYS A 48 -5.21 4.80 -16.12
C LYS A 48 -4.45 4.46 -14.85
N LEU A 49 -4.00 5.48 -14.12
CA LEU A 49 -3.23 5.33 -12.88
C LEU A 49 -4.05 4.75 -11.71
N THR A 50 -5.35 5.07 -11.63
CA THR A 50 -6.29 4.46 -10.68
C THR A 50 -6.41 2.96 -10.90
N ARG A 51 -6.58 2.53 -12.16
CA ARG A 51 -6.65 1.09 -12.52
C ARG A 51 -5.36 0.36 -12.17
N LEU A 52 -4.20 0.97 -12.43
CA LEU A 52 -2.90 0.40 -12.07
C LEU A 52 -2.70 0.31 -10.54
N SER A 53 -3.19 1.31 -9.79
CA SER A 53 -3.12 1.33 -8.32
C SER A 53 -4.04 0.28 -7.68
N ILE A 54 -5.23 0.05 -8.26
CA ILE A 54 -6.13 -1.05 -7.88
C ILE A 54 -5.47 -2.41 -8.16
N LEU A 55 -4.79 -2.56 -9.30
CA LEU A 55 -4.07 -3.79 -9.63
C LEU A 55 -2.95 -4.08 -8.63
N LEU A 56 -2.17 -3.05 -8.24
CA LEU A 56 -1.17 -3.17 -7.17
C LEU A 56 -1.82 -3.65 -5.86
N PHE A 57 -2.87 -2.96 -5.40
CA PHE A 57 -3.57 -3.30 -4.15
C PHE A 57 -4.13 -4.73 -4.15
N VAL A 58 -4.64 -5.21 -5.28
CA VAL A 58 -5.09 -6.61 -5.42
C VAL A 58 -3.92 -7.59 -5.34
N PHE A 59 -2.79 -7.31 -6.00
CA PHE A 59 -1.59 -8.14 -5.88
C PHE A 59 -1.01 -8.14 -4.45
N THR A 60 -0.97 -6.99 -3.77
CA THR A 60 -0.52 -6.88 -2.37
C THR A 60 -1.48 -7.61 -1.42
N CYS A 61 -2.81 -7.55 -1.65
CA CYS A 61 -3.80 -8.35 -0.91
C CYS A 61 -3.58 -9.86 -1.10
N ILE A 62 -3.42 -10.33 -2.34
CA ILE A 62 -3.12 -11.74 -2.64
C ILE A 62 -1.81 -12.16 -1.97
N GLN A 63 -0.80 -11.29 -1.99
CA GLN A 63 0.48 -11.56 -1.34
C GLN A 63 0.41 -11.64 0.17
N MET A 64 -0.45 -10.85 0.81
CA MET A 64 -0.70 -10.97 2.24
C MET A 64 -1.35 -12.33 2.57
N LEU A 65 -2.30 -12.81 1.75
CA LEU A 65 -2.93 -14.13 1.94
C LEU A 65 -1.93 -15.28 1.74
N ILE A 66 -1.06 -15.22 0.73
CA ILE A 66 -0.02 -16.23 0.53
C ILE A 66 1.00 -16.18 1.68
N GLY A 67 1.39 -14.97 2.13
CA GLY A 67 2.30 -14.76 3.25
C GLY A 67 1.75 -15.27 4.59
N THR A 68 0.44 -15.19 4.84
CA THR A 68 -0.16 -15.82 6.03
C THR A 68 -0.19 -17.34 5.92
N GLN A 69 -0.30 -17.92 4.72
CA GLN A 69 -0.14 -19.38 4.53
C GLN A 69 1.31 -19.85 4.75
N VAL A 70 2.32 -19.07 4.31
CA VAL A 70 3.73 -19.33 4.67
C VAL A 70 3.91 -19.34 6.20
N ARG A 71 3.32 -18.36 6.89
CA ARG A 71 3.35 -18.30 8.36
C ARG A 71 2.61 -19.47 9.01
N GLU A 72 1.39 -19.80 8.57
CA GLU A 72 0.58 -20.90 9.12
C GLU A 72 1.28 -22.26 8.96
N GLY A 73 2.13 -22.44 7.94
CA GLY A 73 3.02 -23.60 7.78
C GLY A 73 4.24 -23.64 8.72
N ILE A 74 4.72 -22.48 9.19
CA ILE A 74 5.84 -22.36 10.16
C ILE A 74 5.33 -22.46 11.61
N ASP A 75 4.10 -22.03 11.85
CA ASP A 75 3.44 -21.92 13.14
C ASP A 75 3.42 -23.22 14.00
N PRO A 76 3.48 -24.45 13.47
CA PRO A 76 3.67 -25.67 14.27
C PRO A 76 5.06 -25.75 14.92
N PHE A 77 6.14 -25.49 14.16
CA PHE A 77 7.52 -25.59 14.63
C PHE A 77 7.88 -24.48 15.64
N ILE A 78 7.14 -23.37 15.64
CA ILE A 78 7.21 -22.34 16.69
C ILE A 78 6.75 -22.89 18.06
N LYS A 79 5.82 -23.85 18.06
CA LYS A 79 5.17 -24.39 19.28
C LYS A 79 5.91 -25.62 19.81
N ASP A 80 6.42 -26.47 18.91
CA ASP A 80 7.29 -27.60 19.25
C ASP A 80 8.75 -27.33 18.82
N ALA A 81 9.38 -26.41 19.55
CA ALA A 81 10.74 -25.93 19.25
C ALA A 81 11.86 -26.92 19.64
N GLY A 82 11.52 -28.14 20.10
CA GLY A 82 12.49 -29.14 20.53
C GLY A 82 13.06 -30.01 19.39
N GLY A 83 12.32 -30.16 18.29
CA GLY A 83 12.65 -31.15 17.25
C GLY A 83 13.42 -30.64 16.03
N LEU A 84 13.26 -29.36 15.64
CA LEU A 84 13.77 -28.85 14.34
C LEU A 84 14.36 -27.43 14.47
N PRO A 85 15.56 -27.14 13.96
CA PRO A 85 16.16 -25.81 14.05
C PRO A 85 15.50 -24.80 13.11
N ARG A 86 15.54 -23.51 13.50
CA ARG A 86 14.84 -22.41 12.80
C ARG A 86 15.24 -22.21 11.34
N SER A 87 16.45 -22.61 10.98
CA SER A 87 16.98 -22.61 9.61
C SER A 87 16.19 -23.54 8.68
N GLU A 88 15.63 -24.62 9.20
CA GLU A 88 14.96 -25.67 8.40
C GLU A 88 13.44 -25.48 8.33
N TRP A 89 12.85 -24.69 9.23
CA TRP A 89 11.40 -24.44 9.31
C TRP A 89 10.79 -23.98 7.98
N LEU A 90 11.50 -23.12 7.22
CA LEU A 90 11.00 -22.63 5.93
C LEU A 90 10.98 -23.71 4.84
N GLY A 91 11.90 -24.68 4.90
CA GLY A 91 11.94 -25.81 3.98
C GLY A 91 10.70 -26.70 4.10
N GLN A 92 10.11 -26.79 5.30
CA GLN A 92 8.90 -27.57 5.57
C GLN A 92 7.61 -26.93 4.98
N VAL A 93 7.67 -25.66 4.55
CA VAL A 93 6.53 -24.96 3.91
C VAL A 93 6.38 -25.35 2.43
N GLY A 94 7.44 -25.88 1.80
CA GLY A 94 7.41 -26.34 0.41
C GLY A 94 7.15 -25.23 -0.61
N MET A 95 6.20 -25.45 -1.53
CA MET A 95 6.01 -24.59 -2.70
C MET A 95 5.35 -23.24 -2.40
N ILE A 96 4.58 -23.09 -1.32
CA ILE A 96 3.84 -21.85 -1.02
C ILE A 96 4.82 -20.67 -0.82
N ASP A 97 5.91 -20.93 -0.11
CA ASP A 97 7.03 -19.99 0.10
C ASP A 97 7.73 -19.58 -1.21
N HIS A 98 7.87 -20.51 -2.16
CA HIS A 98 8.41 -20.22 -3.48
C HIS A 98 7.46 -19.35 -4.32
N VAL A 99 6.16 -19.64 -4.28
CA VAL A 99 5.12 -18.83 -4.95
C VAL A 99 5.08 -17.42 -4.35
N HIS A 100 5.17 -17.28 -3.02
CA HIS A 100 5.25 -15.99 -2.32
C HIS A 100 6.43 -15.12 -2.80
N ARG A 101 7.64 -15.70 -2.90
CA ARG A 101 8.80 -15.00 -3.45
C ARG A 101 8.58 -14.57 -4.90
N LEU A 102 8.09 -15.47 -5.76
CA LEU A 102 7.94 -15.20 -7.19
C LEU A 102 6.89 -14.13 -7.49
N SER A 103 5.75 -14.13 -6.80
CA SER A 103 4.70 -13.10 -6.97
C SER A 103 5.09 -11.72 -6.39
N SER A 104 6.14 -11.61 -5.57
CA SER A 104 6.62 -10.31 -5.06
C SER A 104 7.17 -9.41 -6.18
N TRP A 105 7.68 -10.01 -7.25
CA TRP A 105 8.11 -9.29 -8.45
C TRP A 105 6.95 -8.60 -9.18
N LEU A 106 5.73 -9.15 -9.13
CA LEU A 106 4.55 -8.50 -9.71
C LEU A 106 4.18 -7.21 -8.95
N VAL A 107 4.25 -7.24 -7.62
CA VAL A 107 4.07 -6.07 -6.75
C VAL A 107 5.15 -5.02 -7.05
N LEU A 108 6.42 -5.43 -7.12
CA LEU A 108 7.54 -4.53 -7.45
C LEU A 108 7.40 -3.89 -8.84
N ILE A 109 7.11 -4.67 -9.88
CA ILE A 109 6.92 -4.16 -11.25
C ILE A 109 5.76 -3.17 -11.30
N THR A 110 4.62 -3.49 -10.68
CA THR A 110 3.44 -2.60 -10.67
C THR A 110 3.73 -1.31 -9.90
N GLY A 111 4.43 -1.38 -8.76
CA GLY A 111 4.87 -0.21 -8.00
C GLY A 111 5.87 0.67 -8.76
N ILE A 112 6.82 0.08 -9.50
CA ILE A 112 7.75 0.81 -10.38
C ILE A 112 7.00 1.52 -11.51
N LEU A 113 5.99 0.88 -12.11
CA LEU A 113 5.18 1.50 -13.17
C LEU A 113 4.37 2.70 -12.63
N ILE A 114 3.76 2.57 -11.45
CA ILE A 114 3.06 3.68 -10.76
C ILE A 114 4.02 4.85 -10.46
N TYR A 115 5.19 4.57 -9.88
CA TYR A 115 6.19 5.60 -9.58
C TYR A 115 6.70 6.29 -10.86
N ARG A 116 6.97 5.54 -11.94
CA ARG A 116 7.39 6.12 -13.22
C ARG A 116 6.30 7.02 -13.82
N ALA A 117 5.05 6.57 -13.82
CA ALA A 117 3.92 7.34 -14.34
C ALA A 117 3.72 8.66 -13.56
N ILE A 118 3.75 8.63 -12.23
CA ILE A 118 3.62 9.83 -11.40
C ILE A 118 4.83 10.77 -11.53
N LYS A 119 6.05 10.22 -11.63
CA LYS A 119 7.27 11.01 -11.83
C LYS A 119 7.25 11.79 -13.16
N THR A 120 6.59 11.29 -14.19
CA THR A 120 6.46 12.01 -15.48
C THR A 120 5.50 13.20 -15.45
N THR A 121 4.59 13.29 -14.47
CA THR A 121 3.50 14.29 -14.49
C THR A 121 3.91 15.72 -14.08
N ARG A 122 5.11 15.92 -13.53
CA ARG A 122 5.66 17.23 -13.05
C ARG A 122 4.78 18.05 -12.06
N SER A 123 3.68 17.48 -11.56
CA SER A 123 2.80 18.06 -10.53
C SER A 123 3.53 18.24 -9.19
N ALA A 124 3.16 19.28 -8.44
CA ALA A 124 3.68 19.60 -7.11
C ALA A 124 2.92 18.89 -5.97
N SER A 125 1.91 18.09 -6.32
CA SER A 125 0.94 17.47 -5.40
C SER A 125 1.56 16.45 -4.42
N LEU A 126 0.70 15.86 -3.60
CA LEU A 126 1.05 14.77 -2.69
C LEU A 126 1.47 13.47 -3.43
N LEU A 127 1.13 13.29 -4.72
CA LEU A 127 1.33 12.04 -5.46
C LEU A 127 2.81 11.60 -5.59
N PRO A 128 3.79 12.47 -5.89
CA PRO A 128 5.20 12.10 -5.92
C PRO A 128 5.79 11.81 -4.54
N ALA A 129 5.13 12.19 -3.44
CA ALA A 129 5.51 11.77 -2.09
C ALA A 129 4.96 10.35 -1.80
N ILE A 130 3.67 10.13 -2.00
CA ILE A 130 3.02 8.82 -1.80
C ILE A 130 3.71 7.73 -2.62
N SER A 131 3.96 7.96 -3.91
CA SER A 131 4.56 6.97 -4.80
C SER A 131 6.02 6.63 -4.46
N ARG A 132 6.81 7.59 -3.97
CA ARG A 132 8.16 7.32 -3.44
C ARG A 132 8.10 6.47 -2.17
N TRP A 133 7.18 6.79 -1.26
CA TRP A 133 7.00 6.05 -0.02
C TRP A 133 6.54 4.60 -0.27
N LEU A 134 5.58 4.40 -1.16
CA LEU A 134 5.12 3.07 -1.59
C LEU A 134 6.25 2.25 -2.22
N LEU A 135 7.01 2.82 -3.18
CA LEU A 135 8.11 2.09 -3.81
C LEU A 135 9.23 1.74 -2.81
N ALA A 136 9.58 2.67 -1.91
CA ALA A 136 10.55 2.41 -0.84
C ALA A 136 10.06 1.31 0.12
N GLY A 137 8.77 1.33 0.48
CA GLY A 137 8.15 0.30 1.30
C GLY A 137 8.12 -1.08 0.64
N ILE A 138 7.81 -1.17 -0.67
CA ILE A 138 7.84 -2.43 -1.43
C ILE A 138 9.26 -3.00 -1.52
N ILE A 139 10.27 -2.16 -1.76
CA ILE A 139 11.69 -2.59 -1.74
C ILE A 139 12.07 -3.08 -0.34
N SER A 140 11.61 -2.40 0.71
CA SER A 140 11.87 -2.75 2.11
C SER A 140 11.14 -4.03 2.55
N GLN A 141 9.95 -4.32 1.99
CA GLN A 141 9.28 -5.61 2.13
C GLN A 141 10.11 -6.75 1.54
N ILE A 142 10.58 -6.60 0.29
CA ILE A 142 11.38 -7.63 -0.38
C ILE A 142 12.68 -7.87 0.40
N PHE A 143 13.33 -6.80 0.90
CA PHE A 143 14.48 -6.93 1.79
C PHE A 143 14.16 -7.68 3.09
N LEU A 144 13.03 -7.40 3.75
CA LEU A 144 12.60 -8.11 4.96
C LEU A 144 12.23 -9.57 4.67
N GLY A 145 11.64 -9.88 3.51
CA GLY A 145 11.34 -11.25 3.08
C GLY A 145 12.60 -12.06 2.79
N VAL A 146 13.61 -11.46 2.15
CA VAL A 146 14.95 -12.03 1.98
C VAL A 146 15.61 -12.24 3.34
N LEU A 147 15.55 -11.26 4.25
CA LEU A 147 16.09 -11.39 5.62
C LEU A 147 15.41 -12.55 6.38
N LEU A 148 14.10 -12.72 6.26
CA LEU A 148 13.37 -13.85 6.85
C LEU A 148 13.87 -15.20 6.31
N ALA A 149 14.05 -15.30 4.99
CA ALA A 149 14.47 -16.54 4.33
C ALA A 149 15.90 -16.96 4.69
N TYR A 150 16.85 -16.01 4.75
CA TYR A 150 18.27 -16.35 4.93
C TYR A 150 18.80 -16.19 6.37
N ALA A 151 18.17 -15.40 7.24
CA ALA A 151 18.62 -15.19 8.62
C ALA A 151 17.91 -16.07 9.67
N SER A 152 17.37 -17.23 9.26
CA SER A 152 16.65 -18.18 10.13
C SER A 152 15.42 -17.58 10.85
N LEU A 153 14.56 -16.89 10.10
CA LEU A 153 13.27 -16.36 10.56
C LEU A 153 13.35 -15.55 11.88
N PRO A 154 14.13 -14.45 11.92
CA PRO A 154 14.31 -13.69 13.15
C PRO A 154 13.01 -12.97 13.55
N ARG A 155 12.62 -13.13 14.82
CA ARG A 155 11.31 -12.68 15.36
C ARG A 155 11.00 -11.21 15.08
N TYR A 156 11.99 -10.32 15.17
CA TYR A 156 11.80 -8.90 14.88
C TYR A 156 11.45 -8.64 13.40
N ALA A 157 12.07 -9.37 12.47
CA ALA A 157 11.79 -9.22 11.05
C ALA A 157 10.39 -9.74 10.69
N GLN A 158 9.88 -10.77 11.38
CA GLN A 158 8.50 -11.25 11.18
C GLN A 158 7.47 -10.17 11.54
N VAL A 159 7.69 -9.46 12.64
CA VAL A 159 6.84 -8.33 13.07
C VAL A 159 6.96 -7.17 12.09
N LEU A 160 8.19 -6.72 11.77
CA LEU A 160 8.43 -5.61 10.86
C LEU A 160 7.86 -5.87 9.45
N HIS A 161 8.03 -7.09 8.93
CA HIS A 161 7.51 -7.48 7.61
C HIS A 161 5.99 -7.40 7.58
N LEU A 162 5.29 -7.89 8.61
CA LEU A 162 3.84 -7.77 8.68
C LEU A 162 3.39 -6.31 8.85
N THR A 163 3.96 -5.58 9.80
CA THR A 163 3.58 -4.16 10.04
C THR A 163 3.75 -3.32 8.78
N LEU A 164 4.87 -3.46 8.06
CA LEU A 164 5.10 -2.72 6.83
C LEU A 164 4.21 -3.21 5.66
N ALA A 165 3.81 -4.48 5.60
CA ALA A 165 2.83 -4.97 4.63
C ALA A 165 1.46 -4.31 4.84
N THR A 166 0.99 -4.23 6.09
CA THR A 166 -0.25 -3.54 6.44
C THR A 166 -0.17 -2.04 6.10
N LEU A 167 0.95 -1.39 6.42
CA LEU A 167 1.17 0.03 6.09
C LEU A 167 1.18 0.28 4.58
N LEU A 168 1.76 -0.60 3.76
CA LEU A 168 1.69 -0.50 2.30
C LEU A 168 0.24 -0.58 1.80
N LEU A 169 -0.53 -1.57 2.22
CA LEU A 169 -1.95 -1.71 1.85
C LEU A 169 -2.76 -0.45 2.20
N CYS A 170 -2.44 0.21 3.32
CA CYS A 170 -3.03 1.50 3.70
C CYS A 170 -2.66 2.62 2.71
N GLY A 171 -1.39 2.73 2.33
CA GLY A 171 -0.91 3.74 1.38
C GLY A 171 -1.39 3.51 -0.05
N GLU A 172 -1.52 2.25 -0.47
CA GLU A 172 -2.08 1.84 -1.77
C GLU A 172 -3.58 2.19 -1.83
N TRP A 173 -4.34 1.88 -0.78
CA TRP A 173 -5.74 2.26 -0.65
C TRP A 173 -5.91 3.79 -0.63
N TYR A 174 -5.09 4.51 0.13
CA TYR A 174 -5.07 5.97 0.15
C TYR A 174 -4.74 6.58 -1.22
N LEU A 175 -3.78 6.01 -1.96
CA LEU A 175 -3.48 6.42 -3.34
C LEU A 175 -4.68 6.24 -4.26
N ILE A 176 -5.41 5.13 -4.17
CA ILE A 176 -6.64 4.90 -4.95
C ILE A 176 -7.71 5.96 -4.62
N LEU A 177 -7.86 6.34 -3.35
CA LEU A 177 -8.80 7.40 -2.93
C LEU A 177 -8.40 8.77 -3.47
N VAL A 178 -7.12 9.17 -3.37
CA VAL A 178 -6.61 10.43 -3.91
C VAL A 178 -6.78 10.51 -5.44
N LEU A 179 -6.51 9.42 -6.16
CA LEU A 179 -6.65 9.38 -7.62
C LEU A 179 -8.10 9.37 -8.11
N ARG A 180 -9.04 8.92 -7.28
CA ARG A 180 -10.49 9.01 -7.53
C ARG A 180 -11.09 10.36 -7.14
N HIS A 181 -10.45 11.10 -6.23
CA HIS A 181 -10.95 12.37 -5.70
C HIS A 181 -9.89 13.49 -5.66
N PRO A 182 -9.53 14.08 -6.81
CA PRO A 182 -9.14 15.49 -6.87
C PRO A 182 -10.32 16.39 -6.38
N ARG A 183 -10.14 17.42 -5.53
CA ARG A 183 -11.24 18.32 -5.04
C ARG A 183 -11.46 19.60 -5.93
N HIS A 184 -11.39 20.85 -5.42
CA HIS A 184 -11.32 22.10 -6.24
C HIS A 184 -10.58 23.30 -5.61
N ASP A 185 -9.62 23.93 -6.32
CA ASP A 185 -8.57 24.85 -5.80
C ASP A 185 -8.93 26.34 -5.95
N VAL A 186 -7.98 27.18 -5.54
CA VAL A 186 -8.12 28.59 -5.19
C VAL A 186 -6.93 29.45 -5.69
N GLY A 187 -5.71 28.89 -5.84
CA GLY A 187 -4.48 29.67 -6.01
C GLY A 187 -4.43 30.61 -7.22
N THR A 188 -5.01 30.19 -8.35
CA THR A 188 -5.13 31.04 -9.57
C THR A 188 -6.40 31.88 -9.59
N SER A 189 -7.49 31.43 -8.97
CA SER A 189 -8.78 32.13 -8.95
C SER A 189 -8.70 33.45 -8.18
N ALA A 190 -7.93 33.50 -7.08
CA ALA A 190 -7.69 34.76 -6.36
C ALA A 190 -6.95 35.80 -7.23
N VAL A 191 -5.94 35.35 -7.99
CA VAL A 191 -5.17 36.22 -8.90
C VAL A 191 -6.04 36.72 -10.06
N GLN A 192 -6.89 35.86 -10.63
CA GLN A 192 -7.83 36.26 -11.70
C GLN A 192 -8.95 37.17 -11.20
N ALA A 193 -9.46 36.99 -9.97
CA ALA A 193 -10.44 37.88 -9.38
C ALA A 193 -9.87 39.29 -9.16
N VAL A 194 -8.67 39.39 -8.56
CA VAL A 194 -7.97 40.68 -8.39
C VAL A 194 -7.63 41.33 -9.73
N ALA A 195 -7.18 40.56 -10.73
CA ALA A 195 -6.90 41.08 -12.07
C ALA A 195 -8.17 41.55 -12.81
N GLY A 196 -9.33 40.92 -12.57
CA GLY A 196 -10.61 41.34 -13.13
C GLY A 196 -11.13 42.64 -12.52
N ASP A 197 -11.02 42.80 -11.20
CA ASP A 197 -11.46 43.99 -10.45
C ASP A 197 -10.66 45.24 -10.84
N GLN A 198 -9.33 45.10 -11.04
CA GLN A 198 -8.47 46.16 -11.59
C GLN A 198 -8.91 46.66 -12.98
N GLY A 199 -9.69 45.87 -13.74
CA GLY A 199 -10.21 46.27 -15.05
C GLY A 199 -11.33 47.31 -14.99
N PHE A 200 -12.05 47.44 -13.86
CA PHE A 200 -13.22 48.33 -13.76
C PHE A 200 -12.88 49.77 -13.34
N ALA A 201 -11.68 50.01 -12.80
CA ALA A 201 -11.25 51.32 -12.30
C ALA A 201 -10.90 52.33 -13.42
N SER A 202 -10.72 51.88 -14.66
CA SER A 202 -10.18 52.69 -15.77
C SER A 202 -11.24 53.38 -16.65
N ILE A 203 -12.45 53.62 -16.14
CA ILE A 203 -13.58 54.21 -16.89
C ILE A 203 -13.96 55.63 -16.37
N TYR A 204 -13.28 56.13 -15.34
CA TYR A 204 -13.60 57.41 -14.67
C TYR A 204 -12.42 58.39 -14.57
N HIS A 205 -11.59 58.47 -15.61
CA HIS A 205 -10.59 59.54 -15.82
C HIS A 205 -10.44 59.88 -17.30
#